data_AF-A0A0L1K9Q3-F1
#
_entry.id   AF-A0A0L1K9Q3-F1
#
_cell.length_a   1.000
_cell.length_b   1.000
_cell.length_c   1.000
_cell.angle_alpha   90.00
_cell.angle_beta   90.00
_cell.angle_gamma   90.00
#
_symmetry.space_group_name_H-M   'P 1'
#
loop_
_entity.id
_entity.type
_entity.pdbx_description
1 polymer ?
#
loop_
_entity_poly.entity_id
_entity_poly.type
_entity_poly.pdbx_seq_one_letter_code
_entity_poly.pdbx_strand_id
1 'polypeptide(L)'
;MKRFIFGLEKPEHICGSRDSPDEVCEWKDVICNTTGEIENFTWSGKKAAGTLGLGLLPWSVKTLDMSINSLSGTIQLASIPEKMENFYLYRNQLTGSLNLNSLPVAMQKVSLGENNFSGEISLEQLPEGLELLYLAYNQLNANPTKGHLSVVGWTSTPVLGEAKNLFKPLVVFLSWRRPY
;
A
#
# COMPACT_ATOMS: atom_id res chain seq x y z
N MET A 1 -23.69 0.68 11.90
CA MET A 1 -22.41 0.77 11.15
C MET A 1 -22.19 2.25 10.78
N LYS A 2 -21.85 3.10 11.76
CA LYS A 2 -22.02 4.59 11.71
C LYS A 2 -20.70 5.38 11.54
N ARG A 3 -19.62 4.74 11.12
CA ARG A 3 -18.28 5.36 11.09
C ARG A 3 -17.52 4.99 9.82
N PHE A 4 -18.05 5.47 8.70
CA PHE A 4 -17.29 5.73 7.48
C PHE A 4 -17.39 7.28 7.39
N ILE A 5 -16.34 8.13 7.42
CA ILE A 5 -15.25 8.25 6.45
C ILE A 5 -14.29 9.35 6.96
N PHE A 6 -13.02 8.97 7.09
CA PHE A 6 -11.75 9.73 6.99
C PHE A 6 -11.39 10.92 7.91
N GLY A 7 -10.13 10.87 8.39
CA GLY A 7 -9.33 12.03 8.82
C GLY A 7 -8.78 12.85 7.63
N LEU A 8 -9.57 13.00 6.58
CA LEU A 8 -9.28 13.85 5.44
C LEU A 8 -9.86 15.24 5.73
N GLU A 9 -9.17 16.30 5.33
CA GLU A 9 -9.56 17.67 5.71
C GLU A 9 -10.91 18.09 5.12
N LYS A 10 -11.42 17.39 4.09
CA LYS A 10 -12.69 17.66 3.41
C LYS A 10 -13.40 16.40 2.89
N PRO A 11 -14.02 15.58 3.76
CA PRO A 11 -14.71 14.36 3.36
C PRO A 11 -15.89 14.61 2.41
N GLU A 12 -16.49 15.80 2.43
CA GLU A 12 -17.57 16.22 1.53
C GLU A 12 -17.20 16.30 0.04
N HIS A 13 -15.91 16.29 -0.30
CA HIS A 13 -15.44 16.22 -1.70
C HIS A 13 -15.15 14.79 -2.16
N ILE A 14 -15.16 13.82 -1.25
CA ILE A 14 -14.88 12.41 -1.50
C ILE A 14 -16.19 11.62 -1.62
N CYS A 15 -17.27 12.16 -1.06
CA CYS A 15 -18.52 11.46 -0.88
C CYS A 15 -19.66 12.48 -0.95
N GLY A 16 -20.80 12.08 -1.50
CA GLY A 16 -22.04 12.87 -1.40
C GLY A 16 -22.46 13.13 0.05
N SER A 17 -23.59 13.80 0.24
CA SER A 17 -24.05 14.29 1.55
C SER A 17 -23.85 13.28 2.68
N ARG A 18 -23.25 13.78 3.77
CA ARG A 18 -22.95 13.09 5.04
C ARG A 18 -24.18 12.52 5.75
N ASP A 19 -25.38 12.84 5.25
CA ASP A 19 -26.66 12.59 5.91
C ASP A 19 -27.33 11.25 5.55
N SER A 20 -26.80 10.48 4.57
CA SER A 20 -27.33 9.14 4.24
C SER A 20 -26.22 8.10 4.01
N PRO A 21 -25.78 7.37 5.04
CA PRO A 21 -24.83 6.26 4.92
C PRO A 21 -25.43 5.03 4.21
N ASP A 22 -26.72 5.03 3.89
CA ASP A 22 -27.42 3.92 3.25
C ASP A 22 -27.19 3.86 1.72
N GLU A 23 -26.59 4.90 1.11
CA GLU A 23 -26.29 4.99 -0.33
C GLU A 23 -24.81 4.76 -0.69
N VAL A 24 -23.97 4.27 0.24
CA VAL A 24 -22.53 4.11 0.00
C VAL A 24 -22.25 3.09 -1.12
N CYS A 25 -23.11 2.08 -1.28
CA CYS A 25 -23.02 1.11 -2.38
C CYS A 25 -23.53 1.67 -3.72
N GLU A 26 -24.20 2.82 -3.73
CA GLU A 26 -24.62 3.51 -4.95
C GLU A 26 -23.52 4.40 -5.53
N TRP A 27 -22.42 4.57 -4.80
CA TRP A 27 -21.30 5.36 -5.28
C TRP A 27 -20.61 4.65 -6.43
N LYS A 28 -20.42 5.40 -7.51
CA LYS A 28 -19.88 4.90 -8.78
C LYS A 28 -18.53 4.16 -8.66
N ASP A 29 -17.78 4.39 -7.60
CA ASP A 29 -16.45 3.83 -7.36
C ASP A 29 -16.36 2.97 -6.06
N VAL A 30 -17.51 2.54 -5.51
CA VAL A 30 -17.61 1.64 -4.35
C VAL A 30 -18.37 0.38 -4.74
N ILE A 31 -17.83 -0.79 -4.38
CA ILE A 31 -18.48 -2.08 -4.59
C ILE A 31 -18.71 -2.72 -3.22
N CYS A 32 -19.96 -3.11 -2.98
CA CYS A 32 -20.35 -3.84 -1.79
C CYS A 32 -20.52 -5.34 -2.05
N ASN A 33 -20.28 -6.14 -1.02
CA ASN A 33 -20.53 -7.58 -1.04
C ASN A 33 -22.05 -7.89 -0.97
N THR A 34 -22.39 -9.18 -0.99
CA THR A 34 -23.78 -9.66 -0.90
C THR A 34 -24.50 -9.30 0.40
N THR A 35 -23.77 -8.89 1.45
CA THR A 35 -24.34 -8.43 2.73
C THR A 35 -24.46 -6.91 2.82
N GLY A 36 -24.13 -6.18 1.75
CA GLY A 36 -24.20 -4.71 1.70
C GLY A 36 -23.04 -4.00 2.39
N GLU A 37 -21.94 -4.70 2.68
CA GLU A 37 -20.73 -4.09 3.25
C GLU A 37 -19.72 -3.76 2.15
N ILE A 38 -18.93 -2.69 2.35
CA ILE A 38 -17.93 -2.26 1.38
C ILE A 38 -16.85 -3.33 1.23
N GLU A 39 -16.65 -3.78 0.00
CA GLU A 39 -15.64 -4.77 -0.36
C GLU A 39 -14.52 -4.13 -1.18
N ASN A 40 -14.86 -3.28 -2.16
CA ASN A 40 -13.86 -2.53 -2.92
C ASN A 40 -14.17 -1.03 -2.86
N PHE A 41 -13.14 -0.25 -2.54
CA PHE A 41 -13.22 1.20 -2.51
C PHE A 41 -12.14 1.80 -3.41
N THR A 42 -12.59 2.47 -4.47
CA THR A 42 -11.71 3.15 -5.43
C THR A 42 -11.99 4.65 -5.38
N TRP A 43 -10.94 5.44 -5.18
CA TRP A 43 -11.00 6.90 -5.19
C TRP A 43 -9.72 7.48 -5.81
N SER A 44 -9.26 6.89 -6.90
CA SER A 44 -8.02 7.27 -7.59
C SER A 44 -8.21 8.49 -8.49
N GLY A 45 -7.23 9.40 -8.53
CA GLY A 45 -7.22 10.52 -9.47
C GLY A 45 -8.19 11.66 -9.13
N LYS A 46 -8.71 11.72 -7.90
CA LYS A 46 -9.79 12.63 -7.50
C LYS A 46 -9.30 13.92 -6.83
N LYS A 47 -7.98 14.17 -6.81
CA LYS A 47 -7.35 15.32 -6.12
C LYS A 47 -7.68 15.37 -4.62
N ALA A 48 -7.92 14.22 -4.00
CA ALA A 48 -8.18 14.14 -2.56
C ALA A 48 -6.92 14.53 -1.77
N ALA A 49 -7.10 15.22 -0.64
CA ALA A 49 -6.01 15.66 0.23
C ALA A 49 -6.35 15.41 1.71
N GLY A 50 -5.31 15.34 2.54
CA GLY A 50 -5.40 15.07 3.99
C GLY A 50 -4.79 13.72 4.37
N THR A 51 -5.11 13.24 5.58
CA THR A 51 -4.50 12.02 6.15
C THR A 51 -5.38 10.77 6.01
N LEU A 52 -4.74 9.61 5.92
CA LEU A 52 -5.43 8.32 5.78
C LEU A 52 -5.32 7.49 7.07
N GLY A 53 -6.43 7.39 7.79
CA GLY A 53 -6.56 6.52 8.97
C GLY A 53 -7.02 5.11 8.60
N LEU A 54 -6.07 4.18 8.36
CA LEU A 54 -6.38 2.81 7.94
C LEU A 54 -7.24 2.03 8.96
N GLY A 55 -7.07 2.29 10.26
CA GLY A 55 -7.89 1.67 11.31
C GLY A 55 -9.37 2.08 11.30
N LEU A 56 -9.77 3.04 10.47
CA LEU A 56 -11.15 3.44 10.25
C LEU A 56 -11.82 2.66 9.10
N LEU A 57 -11.06 1.83 8.38
CA LEU A 57 -11.59 1.03 7.28
C LEU A 57 -12.45 -0.12 7.83
N PRO A 58 -13.61 -0.41 7.20
CA PRO A 58 -14.39 -1.60 7.50
C PRO A 58 -13.56 -2.86 7.33
N TRP A 59 -13.77 -3.84 8.20
CA TRP A 59 -13.07 -5.12 8.13
C TRP A 59 -13.43 -5.96 6.88
N SER A 60 -14.51 -5.59 6.20
CA SER A 60 -14.98 -6.21 4.96
C SER A 60 -14.18 -5.81 3.72
N VAL A 61 -13.41 -4.71 3.78
CA VAL A 61 -12.70 -4.17 2.61
C VAL A 61 -11.60 -5.13 2.18
N LYS A 62 -11.66 -5.56 0.92
CA LYS A 62 -10.66 -6.37 0.24
C LYS A 62 -9.76 -5.55 -0.66
N THR A 63 -10.30 -4.53 -1.32
CA THR A 63 -9.53 -3.66 -2.21
C THR A 63 -9.69 -2.20 -1.82
N LEU A 64 -8.56 -1.51 -1.66
CA LEU A 64 -8.50 -0.07 -1.48
C LEU A 64 -7.56 0.53 -2.53
N ASP A 65 -8.10 1.39 -3.39
CA ASP A 65 -7.32 2.20 -4.31
C ASP A 65 -7.58 3.69 -4.08
N MET A 66 -6.59 4.41 -3.54
CA MET A 66 -6.61 5.87 -3.43
C MET A 66 -5.37 6.49 -4.09
N SER A 67 -4.88 5.85 -5.15
CA SER A 67 -3.73 6.32 -5.90
C SER A 67 -3.96 7.66 -6.60
N ILE A 68 -2.87 8.33 -7.03
CA ILE A 68 -2.93 9.57 -7.81
C ILE A 68 -3.78 10.65 -7.11
N ASN A 69 -3.45 10.92 -5.85
CA ASN A 69 -4.08 11.96 -5.05
C ASN A 69 -3.00 12.86 -4.41
N SER A 70 -3.38 13.66 -3.42
CA SER A 70 -2.49 14.50 -2.61
C SER A 70 -2.61 14.13 -1.14
N LEU A 71 -2.78 12.83 -0.85
CA LEU A 71 -2.80 12.32 0.52
C LEU A 71 -1.44 12.51 1.17
N SER A 72 -1.42 12.90 2.44
CA SER A 72 -0.22 13.21 3.20
C SER A 72 -0.27 12.59 4.60
N GLY A 73 0.83 12.73 5.34
CA GLY A 73 0.99 12.12 6.66
C GLY A 73 1.39 10.65 6.58
N THR A 74 1.29 9.96 7.71
CA THR A 74 1.79 8.59 7.88
C THR A 74 0.67 7.56 7.81
N ILE A 75 1.01 6.33 7.43
CA ILE A 75 0.12 5.18 7.50
C ILE A 75 0.68 4.11 8.44
N GLN A 76 -0.21 3.35 9.08
CA GLN A 76 0.15 2.22 9.95
C GLN A 76 -0.31 0.93 9.28
N LEU A 77 0.63 0.19 8.66
CA LEU A 77 0.30 -1.04 7.93
C LEU A 77 -0.36 -2.11 8.83
N ALA A 78 -0.03 -2.11 10.12
CA ALA A 78 -0.67 -2.98 11.13
C ALA A 78 -2.16 -2.71 11.35
N SER A 79 -2.67 -1.58 10.87
CA SER A 79 -4.10 -1.22 10.94
C SER A 79 -4.87 -1.58 9.67
N ILE A 80 -4.24 -2.25 8.71
CA ILE A 80 -4.92 -2.74 7.52
C ILE A 80 -5.88 -3.89 7.91
N PRO A 81 -7.13 -3.88 7.42
CA PRO A 81 -8.07 -4.99 7.60
C PRO A 81 -7.47 -6.36 7.21
N GLU A 82 -7.73 -7.39 8.03
CA GLU A 82 -7.15 -8.73 7.83
C GLU A 82 -7.54 -9.37 6.48
N LYS A 83 -8.71 -9.02 5.94
CA LYS A 83 -9.22 -9.52 4.66
C LYS A 83 -8.72 -8.72 3.45
N MET A 84 -7.89 -7.70 3.64
CA MET A 84 -7.42 -6.86 2.54
C MET A 84 -6.45 -7.65 1.65
N GLU A 85 -6.77 -7.69 0.36
CA GLU A 85 -6.00 -8.38 -0.68
C GLU A 85 -5.21 -7.38 -1.53
N ASN A 86 -5.77 -6.19 -1.77
CA ASN A 86 -5.24 -5.22 -2.72
C ASN A 86 -5.18 -3.82 -2.10
N PHE A 87 -3.99 -3.23 -2.06
CA PHE A 87 -3.75 -1.94 -1.42
C PHE A 87 -2.90 -1.02 -2.32
N TYR A 88 -3.54 0.02 -2.87
CA TYR A 88 -2.94 0.95 -3.82
C TYR A 88 -3.01 2.39 -3.31
N LEU A 89 -1.84 2.97 -2.98
CA LEU A 89 -1.67 4.37 -2.59
C LEU A 89 -0.57 5.07 -3.41
N TYR A 90 -0.18 4.52 -4.55
CA TYR A 90 0.90 5.08 -5.36
C TYR A 90 0.57 6.50 -5.85
N ARG A 91 1.60 7.33 -6.06
CA ARG A 91 1.47 8.75 -6.45
C ARG A 91 0.65 9.56 -5.45
N ASN A 92 1.18 9.66 -4.24
CA ASN A 92 0.68 10.52 -3.17
C ASN A 92 1.86 11.24 -2.50
N GLN A 93 1.62 11.88 -1.36
CA GLN A 93 2.62 12.62 -0.56
C GLN A 93 2.78 11.98 0.83
N LEU A 94 2.55 10.67 0.95
CA LEU A 94 2.62 9.96 2.22
C LEU A 94 4.08 9.83 2.70
N THR A 95 4.26 9.86 4.01
CA THR A 95 5.57 9.86 4.67
C THR A 95 5.65 8.80 5.77
N GLY A 96 6.82 8.68 6.38
CA GLY A 96 7.08 7.77 7.50
C GLY A 96 7.69 6.45 7.08
N SER A 97 7.88 5.56 8.07
CA SER A 97 8.47 4.24 7.89
C SER A 97 7.43 3.17 7.59
N LEU A 98 7.83 2.13 6.84
CA LEU A 98 6.97 1.01 6.48
C LEU A 98 7.43 -0.27 7.18
N ASN A 99 6.57 -0.84 8.03
CA ASN A 99 6.78 -2.17 8.58
C ASN A 99 6.02 -3.22 7.76
N LEU A 100 6.68 -3.77 6.73
CA LEU A 100 6.07 -4.74 5.81
C LEU A 100 5.68 -6.06 6.47
N ASN A 101 6.30 -6.41 7.60
CA ASN A 101 5.95 -7.62 8.36
C ASN A 101 4.54 -7.53 8.98
N SER A 102 3.94 -6.32 9.00
CA SER A 102 2.58 -6.10 9.49
C SER A 102 1.51 -6.26 8.40
N LEU A 103 1.89 -6.61 7.17
CA LEU A 103 0.91 -6.85 6.10
C LEU A 103 0.06 -8.09 6.43
N PRO A 104 -1.27 -8.04 6.22
CA PRO A 104 -2.15 -9.19 6.39
C PRO A 104 -1.74 -10.38 5.53
N VAL A 105 -2.03 -11.60 6.02
CA VAL A 105 -1.74 -12.85 5.29
C VAL A 105 -2.48 -12.92 3.95
N ALA A 106 -3.68 -12.33 3.86
CA ALA A 106 -4.47 -12.29 2.63
C ALA A 106 -3.92 -11.33 1.55
N MET A 107 -2.90 -10.52 1.88
CA MET A 107 -2.40 -9.48 1.00
C MET A 107 -1.74 -10.08 -0.26
N GLN A 108 -2.20 -9.65 -1.42
CA GLN A 108 -1.72 -10.07 -2.74
C GLN A 108 -0.97 -8.95 -3.45
N LYS A 109 -1.47 -7.71 -3.39
CA LYS A 109 -0.92 -6.59 -4.17
C LYS A 109 -0.77 -5.34 -3.32
N VAL A 110 0.45 -4.83 -3.26
CA VAL A 110 0.79 -3.60 -2.54
C VAL A 110 1.50 -2.64 -3.46
N SER A 111 0.95 -1.43 -3.62
CA SER A 111 1.55 -0.37 -4.41
C SER A 111 1.61 0.93 -3.60
N LEU A 112 2.80 1.24 -3.12
CA LEU A 112 3.11 2.42 -2.30
C LEU A 112 4.20 3.30 -2.96
N GLY A 113 4.56 3.01 -4.20
CA GLY A 113 5.56 3.77 -4.95
C GLY A 113 5.15 5.22 -5.20
N GLU A 114 6.11 6.05 -5.60
CA GLU A 114 5.90 7.49 -5.85
C GLU A 114 5.24 8.19 -4.65
N ASN A 115 5.89 8.06 -3.50
CA ASN A 115 5.55 8.72 -2.23
C ASN A 115 6.85 9.22 -1.56
N ASN A 116 6.76 9.71 -0.33
CA ASN A 116 7.88 10.18 0.47
C ASN A 116 8.14 9.28 1.69
N PHE A 117 7.86 7.97 1.59
CA PHE A 117 8.22 7.03 2.65
C PHE A 117 9.73 6.94 2.81
N SER A 118 10.20 6.79 4.05
CA SER A 118 11.62 6.80 4.39
C SER A 118 11.95 5.78 5.49
N GLY A 119 13.23 5.55 5.73
CA GLY A 119 13.70 4.57 6.71
C GLY A 119 13.97 3.19 6.11
N GLU A 120 14.28 2.24 6.99
CA GLU A 120 14.69 0.89 6.63
C GLU A 120 13.48 -0.02 6.41
N ILE A 121 13.52 -0.84 5.35
CA ILE A 121 12.54 -1.90 5.11
C ILE A 121 13.18 -3.28 5.24
N SER A 122 12.42 -4.21 5.81
CA SER A 122 12.73 -5.64 5.79
C SER A 122 11.80 -6.34 4.81
N LEU A 123 12.37 -7.26 4.02
CA LEU A 123 11.64 -8.13 3.08
C LEU A 123 11.64 -9.60 3.55
N GLU A 124 12.03 -9.85 4.81
CA GLU A 124 12.18 -11.20 5.35
C GLU A 124 10.84 -11.92 5.56
N GLN A 125 9.78 -11.17 5.88
CA GLN A 125 8.48 -11.73 6.27
C GLN A 125 7.36 -11.07 5.46
N LEU A 126 7.34 -11.37 4.16
CA LEU A 126 6.23 -10.99 3.28
C LEU A 126 5.14 -12.08 3.28
N PRO A 127 3.86 -11.71 3.13
CA PRO A 127 2.77 -12.68 2.99
C PRO A 127 3.03 -13.66 1.85
N GLU A 128 2.74 -14.95 2.06
CA GLU A 128 2.99 -16.00 1.07
C GLU A 128 2.20 -15.77 -0.23
N GLY A 129 1.02 -15.16 -0.13
CA GLY A 129 0.16 -14.82 -1.27
C GLY A 129 0.54 -13.52 -1.99
N LEU A 130 1.58 -12.80 -1.56
CA LEU A 130 1.97 -11.55 -2.20
C LEU A 130 2.47 -11.84 -3.63
N GLU A 131 1.88 -11.16 -4.60
CA GLU A 131 2.17 -11.27 -6.04
C GLU A 131 2.87 -10.03 -6.59
N LEU A 132 2.55 -8.86 -6.02
CA LEU A 132 3.06 -7.57 -6.46
C LEU A 132 3.42 -6.69 -5.27
N LEU A 133 4.66 -6.21 -5.26
CA LEU A 133 5.14 -5.20 -4.32
C LEU A 133 5.83 -4.07 -5.09
N TYR A 134 5.21 -2.89 -5.12
CA TYR A 134 5.74 -1.70 -5.76
C TYR A 134 6.03 -0.61 -4.73
N LEU A 135 7.31 -0.36 -4.48
CA LEU A 135 7.80 0.64 -3.51
C LEU A 135 8.73 1.68 -4.15
N ALA A 136 8.93 1.61 -5.48
CA ALA A 136 9.87 2.47 -6.19
C ALA A 136 9.51 3.96 -6.04
N TYR A 137 10.49 4.85 -6.26
CA TYR A 137 10.31 6.30 -6.11
C TYR A 137 9.81 6.70 -4.70
N ASN A 138 10.48 6.17 -3.68
CA ASN A 138 10.41 6.61 -2.29
C ASN A 138 11.83 6.94 -1.79
N GLN A 139 11.97 7.28 -0.51
CA GLN A 139 13.25 7.54 0.18
C GLN A 139 13.64 6.36 1.10
N LEU A 140 13.21 5.15 0.75
CA LEU A 140 13.45 3.93 1.53
C LEU A 140 14.89 3.46 1.35
N ASN A 141 15.45 2.90 2.42
CA ASN A 141 16.68 2.13 2.37
C ASN A 141 16.38 0.67 2.74
N ALA A 142 17.17 -0.25 2.20
CA ALA A 142 17.07 -1.66 2.52
C ALA A 142 18.43 -2.13 3.01
N ASN A 143 18.44 -2.99 4.03
CA ASN A 143 19.67 -3.60 4.50
C ASN A 143 20.00 -4.82 3.63
N PRO A 144 21.09 -4.76 2.83
CA PRO A 144 21.40 -5.81 1.86
C PRO A 144 21.90 -7.10 2.50
N THR A 145 22.11 -7.13 3.82
CA THR A 145 22.79 -8.25 4.52
C THR A 145 21.85 -9.23 5.24
N LYS A 146 20.53 -8.98 5.25
CA LYS A 146 19.60 -9.73 6.11
C LYS A 146 18.42 -10.42 5.41
N GLY A 147 18.06 -9.96 4.21
CA GLY A 147 17.24 -10.73 3.28
C GLY A 147 18.11 -11.20 2.12
N HIS A 148 17.99 -12.46 1.71
CA HIS A 148 18.55 -12.96 0.46
C HIS A 148 18.11 -12.03 -0.70
N LEU A 149 18.93 -11.07 -1.10
CA LEU A 149 18.76 -10.32 -2.33
C LEU A 149 19.30 -11.19 -3.47
N SER A 150 18.62 -12.30 -3.75
CA SER A 150 18.66 -12.84 -5.09
C SER A 150 17.94 -11.83 -5.97
N VAL A 151 18.71 -11.05 -6.71
CA VAL A 151 18.19 -10.38 -7.91
C VAL A 151 17.69 -11.49 -8.81
N VAL A 152 16.39 -11.79 -8.76
CA VAL A 152 15.76 -12.69 -9.72
C VAL A 152 15.60 -11.90 -11.02
N GLY A 153 16.72 -11.80 -11.72
CA GLY A 153 16.91 -11.06 -12.96
C GLY A 153 18.11 -11.68 -13.67
N TRP A 154 17.81 -12.73 -14.43
CA TRP A 154 18.68 -13.52 -15.29
C TRP A 154 19.74 -14.36 -14.55
N THR A 155 19.65 -15.67 -14.77
CA THR A 155 20.67 -16.66 -14.41
C THR A 155 22.00 -16.29 -15.05
N SER A 156 22.89 -15.61 -14.32
CA SER A 156 24.34 -15.86 -14.29
C SER A 156 25.07 -14.67 -13.65
N THR A 157 25.44 -14.79 -12.38
CA THR A 157 26.75 -14.32 -11.92
C THR A 157 27.11 -15.06 -10.64
N PRO A 158 28.34 -15.58 -10.51
CA PRO A 158 28.72 -16.41 -9.38
C PRO A 158 28.92 -15.58 -8.12
N VAL A 159 28.66 -16.22 -6.98
CA VAL A 159 28.90 -15.71 -5.63
C VAL A 159 30.37 -15.31 -5.51
N LEU A 160 30.66 -14.00 -5.54
CA LEU A 160 31.94 -13.46 -5.09
C LEU A 160 31.71 -12.72 -3.77
N GLY A 161 32.60 -13.03 -2.81
CA GLY A 161 32.49 -12.69 -1.40
C GLY A 161 32.33 -11.20 -1.05
N GLU A 162 32.14 -10.99 0.25
CA GLU A 162 31.86 -9.72 0.94
C GLU A 162 32.33 -8.47 0.19
N ALA A 163 31.38 -7.78 -0.44
CA ALA A 163 31.63 -6.56 -1.19
C ALA A 163 31.92 -5.39 -0.24
N LYS A 164 33.19 -5.25 0.16
CA LYS A 164 33.72 -3.99 0.71
C LYS A 164 33.75 -2.95 -0.43
N ASN A 165 33.09 -1.82 -0.22
CA ASN A 165 33.13 -0.58 -1.04
C ASN A 165 32.13 -0.40 -2.21
N LEU A 166 30.84 -0.77 -2.08
CA LEU A 166 29.79 -0.28 -3.00
C LEU A 166 29.05 0.93 -2.42
N PHE A 167 29.71 2.09 -2.39
CA PHE A 167 29.02 3.38 -2.44
C PHE A 167 28.53 3.61 -3.88
N LYS A 168 27.30 3.19 -4.17
CA LYS A 168 26.41 3.69 -5.23
C LYS A 168 25.03 3.08 -4.99
N PRO A 169 23.97 3.88 -4.82
CA PRO A 169 22.66 3.39 -4.39
C PRO A 169 22.17 2.38 -5.42
N LEU A 170 21.96 1.15 -4.97
CA LEU A 170 21.28 0.13 -5.74
C LEU A 170 19.85 0.63 -5.91
N VAL A 171 19.59 1.36 -7.00
CA VAL A 171 18.24 1.65 -7.49
C VAL A 171 17.70 0.31 -7.97
N VAL A 172 17.23 -0.49 -7.02
CA VAL A 172 16.43 -1.66 -7.34
C VAL A 172 15.15 -1.10 -7.92
N PHE A 173 14.97 -1.26 -9.23
CA PHE A 173 13.64 -1.24 -9.82
C PHE A 173 12.85 -2.37 -9.15
N LEU A 174 12.24 -2.09 -8.01
CA LEU A 174 11.39 -3.01 -7.26
C LEU A 174 10.06 -3.13 -8.03
N SER A 175 10.12 -3.75 -9.21
CA SER A 175 8.97 -4.40 -9.82
C SER A 175 9.17 -5.90 -9.64
N TRP A 176 8.71 -6.41 -8.51
CA TRP A 176 8.61 -7.84 -8.31
C TRP A 176 7.24 -8.31 -8.81
N ARG A 177 7.23 -9.22 -9.79
CA ARG A 177 6.09 -10.05 -10.17
C ARG A 177 6.53 -11.50 -9.98
N ARG A 178 5.75 -12.33 -9.29
CA ARG A 178 5.97 -13.78 -9.37
C ARG A 178 5.78 -14.25 -10.82
N PRO A 179 6.71 -15.00 -11.40
CA PRO A 179 6.43 -15.76 -12.60
C PRO A 179 5.37 -16.82 -12.25
N TYR A 180 4.34 -16.92 -13.09
CA TYR A 180 3.26 -17.91 -12.99
C TYR A 180 3.78 -19.35 -12.97
#